data_AF-E0NN85-F1
#
_entry.id   AF-E0NN85-F1
#
_cell.length_a   1.000
_cell.length_b   1.000
_cell.length_c   1.000
_cell.angle_alpha   90.00
_cell.angle_beta   90.00
_cell.angle_gamma   90.00
#
_symmetry.space_group_name_H-M   'P 1'
#
loop_
_entity.id
_entity.type
_entity.pdbx_description
1 polymer ?
#
loop_
_entity_poly.entity_id
_entity_poly.type
_entity_poly.pdbx_seq_one_letter_code
_entity_poly.pdbx_strand_id
1 'polypeptide(L)'
;MKILKEGRFIFNYGTKAELEEENLILLKGELAIENDTQFMKVGDGKSPYSDLPYLNRGPIGLTGDKGEKGDTGTSLSINGTVADEASLPKNPKDGVGYMVQGDLYIAKDGKFTNVGRIKGPKGDQGEIGPPGPLGPPGKTGERGKIGPQGFKGEKGDPLKYTDLTEAQKQELATKVAKDELLKDYATKKDLESIDVTSQLSGYAKKEEVGVKVVWITKAEHRKLVSSGTVEPETLYLVTER
;
A
#
# COMPACT_ATOMS: atom_id res chain seq x y z
N MET A 1 -13.86 -10.10 7.60
CA MET A 1 -12.56 -10.28 6.91
C MET A 1 -11.48 -10.25 7.99
N LYS A 2 -10.82 -11.39 8.26
CA LYS A 2 -9.74 -11.47 9.26
C LYS A 2 -8.58 -10.60 8.76
N ILE A 3 -8.19 -9.61 9.55
CA ILE A 3 -6.98 -8.82 9.32
C ILE A 3 -5.80 -9.79 9.43
N LEU A 4 -5.13 -10.10 8.32
CA LEU A 4 -3.82 -10.72 8.36
C LEU A 4 -2.83 -9.59 8.65
N LYS A 5 -2.21 -9.71 9.83
CA LYS A 5 -1.29 -8.75 10.45
C LYS A 5 -0.25 -8.22 9.47
N GLU A 6 0.06 -6.94 9.62
CA GLU A 6 1.19 -6.19 9.06
C GLU A 6 2.41 -7.08 8.75
N GLY A 7 2.58 -7.48 7.49
CA GLY A 7 3.73 -8.26 7.06
C GLY A 7 4.89 -7.33 6.74
N ARG A 8 5.90 -7.25 7.60
CA ARG A 8 7.20 -6.68 7.22
C ARG A 8 7.85 -7.65 6.21
N PHE A 9 8.18 -7.17 5.02
CA PHE A 9 9.02 -7.91 4.09
C PHE A 9 10.47 -7.81 4.58
N ILE A 10 11.06 -8.95 4.93
CA ILE A 10 12.47 -9.05 5.30
C ILE A 10 13.22 -9.49 4.04
N PHE A 11 14.35 -8.83 3.78
CA PHE A 11 15.23 -9.13 2.66
C PHE A 11 16.64 -9.37 3.19
N ASN A 12 17.26 -10.47 2.78
CA ASN A 12 18.71 -10.66 2.93
C ASN A 12 19.39 -10.33 1.60
N TYR A 13 20.53 -9.64 1.68
CA TYR A 13 21.25 -9.13 0.52
C TYR A 13 22.75 -9.34 0.72
N GLY A 14 23.41 -9.92 -0.27
CA GLY A 14 24.84 -10.22 -0.23
C GLY A 14 25.30 -10.86 -1.54
N THR A 15 26.59 -11.14 -1.67
CA THR A 15 27.08 -12.03 -2.73
C THR A 15 26.58 -13.45 -2.46
N LYS A 16 26.57 -14.30 -3.48
CA LYS A 16 26.22 -15.72 -3.31
C LYS A 16 27.06 -16.39 -2.21
N ALA A 17 28.37 -16.16 -2.21
CA ALA A 17 29.29 -16.80 -1.27
C ALA A 17 29.01 -16.37 0.18
N GLU A 18 28.76 -15.08 0.42
CA GLU A 18 28.41 -14.56 1.75
C GLU A 18 27.11 -15.20 2.26
N LEU A 19 26.07 -15.25 1.42
CA LEU A 19 24.77 -15.83 1.81
C LEU A 19 24.83 -17.35 2.03
N GLU A 20 25.72 -18.07 1.34
CA GLU A 20 25.96 -19.49 1.56
C GLU A 20 26.76 -19.75 2.85
N GLU A 21 27.74 -18.89 3.17
CA GLU A 21 28.57 -19.00 4.37
C GLU A 21 27.76 -18.75 5.66
N GLU A 22 26.78 -17.84 5.60
CA GLU A 22 25.91 -17.55 6.74
C GLU A 22 24.97 -18.72 7.14
N ASN A 23 24.84 -19.74 6.29
CA ASN A 23 24.02 -20.94 6.53
C ASN A 23 22.59 -20.60 7.03
N LEU A 24 22.00 -19.56 6.46
CA LEU A 24 20.72 -19.00 6.91
C LEU A 24 19.57 -19.99 6.66
N ILE A 25 18.61 -20.04 7.60
CA ILE A 25 17.27 -20.58 7.34
C ILE A 25 16.32 -19.41 7.19
N LEU A 26 15.99 -19.07 5.94
CA LEU A 26 15.08 -17.98 5.61
C LEU A 26 13.66 -18.32 6.10
N LEU A 27 12.99 -17.36 6.73
CA LEU A 27 11.59 -17.47 7.13
C LEU A 27 10.69 -17.73 5.92
N LYS A 28 9.53 -18.33 6.18
CA LYS A 28 8.57 -18.61 5.10
C LYS A 28 8.13 -17.31 4.41
N GLY A 29 8.47 -17.16 3.13
CA GLY A 29 8.17 -15.98 2.33
C GLY A 29 9.22 -14.86 2.41
N GLU A 30 10.31 -15.04 3.17
CA GLU A 30 11.46 -14.13 3.18
C GLU A 30 12.26 -14.26 1.89
N LEU A 31 12.74 -13.14 1.35
CA LEU A 31 13.51 -13.10 0.11
C LEU A 31 15.00 -12.95 0.41
N ALA A 32 15.82 -13.70 -0.32
CA ALA A 32 17.26 -13.47 -0.39
C ALA A 32 17.66 -13.13 -1.83
N ILE A 33 18.51 -12.12 -1.98
CA ILE A 33 18.94 -11.59 -3.27
C ILE A 33 20.47 -11.67 -3.32
N GLU A 34 20.97 -12.43 -4.29
CA GLU A 34 22.39 -12.50 -4.65
C GLU A 34 22.74 -11.30 -5.54
N ASN A 35 23.63 -10.43 -5.07
CA ASN A 35 23.95 -9.18 -5.76
C ASN A 35 24.91 -9.35 -6.97
N ASP A 36 25.65 -10.44 -6.99
CA ASP A 36 26.69 -10.79 -7.97
C ASP A 36 26.12 -11.64 -9.11
N THR A 37 25.19 -12.55 -8.80
CA THR A 37 24.52 -13.40 -9.79
C THR A 37 23.16 -12.85 -10.24
N GLN A 38 22.61 -11.89 -9.48
CA GLN A 38 21.24 -11.38 -9.63
C GLN A 38 20.15 -12.45 -9.43
N PHE A 39 20.50 -13.58 -8.82
CA PHE A 39 19.52 -14.61 -8.50
C PHE A 39 18.82 -14.35 -7.17
N MET A 40 17.60 -14.87 -7.06
CA MET A 40 16.76 -14.70 -5.88
C MET A 40 16.26 -16.04 -5.37
N LYS A 41 16.16 -16.20 -4.06
CA LYS A 41 15.57 -17.36 -3.39
C LYS A 41 14.49 -16.91 -2.40
N VAL A 42 13.50 -17.77 -2.14
CA VAL A 42 12.43 -17.52 -1.16
C VAL A 42 12.49 -18.59 -0.07
N GLY A 43 12.50 -18.17 1.19
CA GLY A 43 12.48 -19.05 2.33
C GLY A 43 11.19 -19.83 2.49
N ASP A 44 11.32 -21.07 2.95
CA ASP A 44 10.20 -21.94 3.35
C ASP A 44 10.06 -22.03 4.89
N GLY A 45 10.97 -21.39 5.64
CA GLY A 45 11.06 -21.43 7.09
C GLY A 45 11.73 -22.69 7.65
N LYS A 46 12.35 -23.53 6.83
CA LYS A 46 12.86 -24.85 7.21
C LYS A 46 14.20 -25.21 6.57
N SER A 47 14.33 -25.02 5.27
CA SER A 47 15.49 -25.43 4.48
C SER A 47 16.58 -24.37 4.56
N PRO A 48 17.87 -24.77 4.63
CA PRO A 48 18.97 -23.82 4.56
C PRO A 48 19.03 -23.13 3.19
N TYR A 49 19.60 -21.93 3.16
CA TYR A 49 19.70 -21.09 1.98
C TYR A 49 20.26 -21.82 0.75
N SER A 50 21.32 -22.61 0.94
CA SER A 50 21.97 -23.38 -0.13
C SER A 50 21.01 -24.28 -0.89
N ASP A 51 20.03 -24.84 -0.18
CA ASP A 51 19.13 -25.89 -0.68
C ASP A 51 17.83 -25.32 -1.27
N LEU A 52 17.57 -24.02 -1.04
CA LEU A 52 16.40 -23.36 -1.58
C LEU A 52 16.50 -23.19 -3.11
N PRO A 53 15.42 -23.43 -3.86
CA PRO A 53 15.39 -23.23 -5.30
C PRO A 53 15.42 -21.74 -5.64
N TYR A 54 16.07 -21.42 -6.76
CA TYR A 54 16.04 -20.07 -7.30
C TYR A 54 14.65 -19.73 -7.86
N LEU A 55 14.14 -18.57 -7.48
CA LEU A 55 12.86 -18.02 -7.93
C LEU A 55 12.90 -17.60 -9.40
N ASN A 56 14.03 -17.04 -9.85
CA ASN A 56 14.21 -16.48 -11.19
C ASN A 56 15.11 -17.33 -12.11
N ARG A 57 15.35 -18.60 -11.75
CA ARG A 57 16.07 -19.54 -12.61
C ARG A 57 15.10 -20.60 -13.14
N GLY A 58 15.17 -20.86 -14.44
CA GLY A 58 14.51 -22.02 -15.02
C GLY A 58 15.02 -23.33 -14.42
N PRO A 59 14.30 -24.45 -14.62
CA PRO A 59 14.80 -25.76 -14.24
C PRO A 59 16.20 -25.99 -14.83
N ILE A 60 17.10 -26.60 -14.04
CA ILE A 60 18.44 -26.99 -14.52
C ILE A 60 18.23 -27.93 -15.72
N GLY A 61 18.91 -27.65 -16.84
CA GLY A 61 18.85 -28.49 -18.03
C GLY A 61 19.24 -29.93 -17.70
N LEU A 62 18.69 -30.90 -18.43
CA LEU A 62 19.06 -32.30 -18.27
C LEU A 62 20.59 -32.44 -18.45
N THR A 63 21.21 -33.30 -17.65
CA THR A 63 22.61 -33.69 -17.87
C THR A 63 22.74 -34.20 -19.30
N GLY A 64 23.71 -33.67 -20.05
CA GLY A 64 23.92 -34.06 -21.43
C GLY A 64 24.18 -35.57 -21.57
N ASP A 65 23.89 -36.10 -22.75
CA ASP A 65 24.13 -37.52 -23.04
C ASP A 65 25.60 -37.87 -22.83
N LYS A 66 25.84 -39.11 -22.37
CA LYS A 66 27.19 -39.64 -22.27
C LYS A 66 27.86 -39.58 -23.65
N GLY A 67 29.06 -39.00 -23.72
CA GLY A 67 29.81 -38.90 -24.97
C GLY A 67 29.98 -40.25 -25.68
N GLU A 68 30.09 -40.20 -27.00
CA GLU A 68 30.27 -41.39 -27.83
C GLU A 68 31.51 -42.17 -27.42
N LYS A 69 31.43 -43.50 -27.52
CA LYS A 69 32.58 -44.37 -27.29
C LYS A 69 33.60 -44.08 -28.40
N GLY A 70 34.83 -43.74 -28.02
CA GLY A 70 35.91 -43.52 -28.98
C GLY A 70 36.14 -44.71 -29.91
N ASP A 71 36.54 -44.42 -31.15
CA ASP A 71 36.79 -45.41 -32.18
C ASP A 71 37.86 -46.42 -31.79
N THR A 72 37.74 -47.64 -32.33
CA THR A 72 38.77 -48.66 -32.17
C THR A 72 39.93 -48.33 -33.12
N GLY A 73 41.15 -48.24 -32.59
CA GLY A 73 42.35 -48.00 -33.41
C GLY A 73 42.55 -49.11 -34.45
N THR A 74 42.76 -48.73 -35.72
CA THR A 74 42.71 -49.62 -36.89
C THR A 74 44.04 -50.25 -37.32
N SER A 75 45.13 -50.08 -36.56
CA SER A 75 46.49 -50.37 -37.08
C SER A 75 47.24 -51.53 -36.40
N LEU A 76 46.62 -52.30 -35.51
CA LEU A 76 47.27 -53.39 -34.80
C LEU A 76 46.58 -54.74 -35.04
N SER A 77 47.28 -55.67 -35.69
CA SER A 77 46.83 -57.07 -35.82
C SER A 77 47.29 -57.87 -34.60
N ILE A 78 46.34 -58.17 -33.71
CA ILE A 78 46.58 -59.04 -32.54
C ILE A 78 46.28 -60.47 -32.97
N ASN A 79 47.29 -61.35 -32.91
CA ASN A 79 47.17 -62.75 -33.33
C ASN A 79 46.31 -63.58 -32.37
N GLY A 80 46.17 -63.16 -31.11
CA GLY A 80 45.29 -63.81 -30.16
C GLY A 80 45.42 -63.29 -28.72
N THR A 81 44.69 -63.94 -27.82
CA THR A 81 44.71 -63.69 -26.38
C THR A 81 45.11 -64.95 -25.66
N VAL A 82 46.03 -64.86 -24.70
CA VAL A 82 46.42 -65.97 -23.81
C VAL A 82 46.15 -65.62 -22.35
N ALA A 83 46.00 -66.63 -21.49
CA ALA A 83 45.61 -66.44 -20.09
C ALA A 83 46.74 -65.83 -19.23
N ASP A 84 47.98 -66.19 -19.54
CA ASP A 84 49.19 -65.81 -18.82
C ASP A 84 50.42 -65.78 -19.75
N GLU A 85 51.54 -65.24 -19.27
CA GLU A 85 52.78 -65.14 -20.05
C GLU A 85 53.39 -66.51 -20.40
N ALA A 86 53.17 -67.53 -19.55
CA ALA A 86 53.69 -68.88 -19.78
C ALA A 86 53.06 -69.56 -21.00
N SER A 87 51.86 -69.09 -21.36
CA SER A 87 51.11 -69.55 -22.53
C SER A 87 51.54 -68.88 -23.84
N LEU A 88 52.50 -67.94 -23.81
CA LEU A 88 53.01 -67.29 -25.02
C LEU A 88 53.81 -68.26 -25.91
N PRO A 89 53.73 -68.15 -27.25
CA PRO A 89 54.52 -68.98 -28.15
C PRO A 89 56.03 -68.87 -27.91
N LYS A 90 56.73 -70.00 -27.85
CA LYS A 90 58.18 -70.02 -27.56
C LYS A 90 59.06 -69.51 -28.71
N ASN A 91 58.55 -69.56 -29.94
CA ASN A 91 59.24 -69.11 -31.14
C ASN A 91 58.36 -68.12 -31.90
N PRO A 92 58.15 -66.90 -31.37
CA PRO A 92 57.28 -65.95 -32.02
C PRO A 92 57.96 -65.34 -33.24
N LYS A 93 57.18 -65.05 -34.28
CA LYS A 93 57.67 -64.26 -35.42
C LYS A 93 57.64 -62.78 -35.03
N ASP A 94 58.65 -62.05 -35.45
CA ASP A 94 58.71 -60.61 -35.22
C ASP A 94 57.48 -59.90 -35.78
N GLY A 95 56.98 -58.92 -35.01
CA GLY A 95 55.76 -58.16 -35.33
C GLY A 95 54.46 -58.81 -34.88
N VAL A 96 54.48 -60.03 -34.31
CA VAL A 96 53.27 -60.70 -33.79
C VAL A 96 52.89 -60.16 -32.41
N GLY A 97 51.61 -59.83 -32.23
CA GLY A 97 51.05 -59.35 -30.96
C GLY A 97 50.11 -60.33 -30.26
N TYR A 98 50.20 -60.44 -28.93
CA TYR A 98 49.26 -61.19 -28.08
C TYR A 98 48.76 -60.34 -26.91
N MET A 99 47.51 -60.56 -26.50
CA MET A 99 46.98 -59.97 -25.27
C MET A 99 47.14 -60.93 -24.10
N VAL A 100 47.63 -60.43 -22.96
CA VAL A 100 47.78 -61.17 -21.70
C VAL A 100 47.19 -60.31 -20.59
N GLN A 101 46.08 -60.75 -19.99
CA GLN A 101 45.41 -60.05 -18.88
C GLN A 101 45.11 -58.54 -19.12
N GLY A 102 45.00 -58.13 -20.39
CA GLY A 102 44.72 -56.76 -20.81
C GLY A 102 45.95 -55.95 -21.27
N ASP A 103 47.15 -56.50 -21.09
CA ASP A 103 48.40 -55.94 -21.61
C ASP A 103 48.74 -56.54 -22.97
N LEU A 104 49.32 -55.73 -23.85
CA LEU A 104 49.78 -56.15 -25.17
C LEU A 104 51.25 -56.58 -25.09
N TYR A 105 51.56 -57.72 -25.69
CA TYR A 105 52.92 -58.25 -25.84
C TYR A 105 53.26 -58.32 -27.32
N ILE A 106 54.35 -57.68 -27.73
CA ILE A 106 54.84 -57.69 -29.12
C ILE A 106 56.13 -58.49 -29.22
N ALA A 107 56.20 -59.40 -30.18
CA ALA A 107 57.40 -60.16 -30.49
C ALA A 107 58.39 -59.34 -31.33
N LYS A 108 59.65 -59.30 -30.90
CA LYS A 108 60.78 -58.73 -31.65
C LYS A 108 62.06 -59.47 -31.28
N ASP A 109 62.91 -59.76 -32.26
CA ASP A 109 64.16 -60.51 -32.07
C ASP A 109 63.93 -61.85 -31.34
N GLY A 110 62.81 -62.51 -31.65
CA GLY A 110 62.41 -63.80 -31.03
C GLY A 110 61.95 -63.73 -29.58
N LYS A 111 61.68 -62.54 -29.03
CA LYS A 111 61.22 -62.34 -27.64
C LYS A 111 59.96 -61.49 -27.58
N PHE A 112 59.05 -61.82 -26.69
CA PHE A 112 57.93 -60.95 -26.36
C PHE A 112 58.35 -59.82 -25.42
N THR A 113 57.91 -58.61 -25.73
CA THR A 113 58.04 -57.43 -24.87
C THR A 113 56.63 -56.97 -24.50
N ASN A 114 56.35 -56.85 -23.19
CA ASN A 114 55.12 -56.21 -22.70
C ASN A 114 55.20 -54.72 -23.03
N VAL A 115 54.29 -54.24 -23.88
CA VAL A 115 54.17 -52.83 -24.27
C VAL A 115 53.06 -52.10 -23.50
N GLY A 116 52.50 -52.77 -22.49
CA GLY A 116 51.55 -52.25 -21.53
C GLY A 116 50.09 -52.40 -21.96
N ARG A 117 49.22 -51.82 -21.13
CA ARG A 117 47.77 -51.86 -21.32
C ARG A 117 47.35 -50.92 -22.44
N ILE A 118 46.78 -51.47 -23.51
CA ILE A 118 46.13 -50.66 -24.55
C ILE A 118 44.72 -50.32 -24.05
N LYS A 119 44.57 -49.20 -23.36
CA LYS A 119 43.26 -48.62 -23.04
C LYS A 119 43.09 -47.34 -23.84
N GLY A 120 41.99 -47.23 -24.58
CA GLY A 120 41.62 -45.97 -25.23
C GLY A 120 41.47 -44.84 -24.20
N PRO A 121 41.62 -43.58 -24.61
CA PRO A 121 41.37 -42.46 -23.71
C PRO A 121 39.96 -42.57 -23.11
N LYS A 122 39.78 -42.05 -21.89
CA LYS A 122 38.44 -41.85 -21.35
C LYS A 122 37.71 -40.92 -22.33
N GLY A 123 36.50 -41.30 -22.76
CA GLY A 123 35.69 -40.43 -23.61
C GLY A 123 35.49 -39.07 -22.96
N ASP A 124 35.37 -38.03 -23.78
CA ASP A 124 35.18 -36.67 -23.30
C ASP A 124 33.91 -36.57 -22.44
N GLN A 125 33.95 -35.65 -21.48
CA GLN A 125 32.75 -35.31 -20.72
C GLN A 125 31.73 -34.69 -21.70
N GLY A 126 30.49 -35.15 -21.64
CA GLY A 126 29.41 -34.58 -22.45
C GLY A 126 29.25 -33.08 -22.19
N GLU A 127 28.80 -32.34 -23.20
CA GLU A 127 28.58 -30.90 -23.08
C GLU A 127 27.60 -30.57 -21.95
N ILE A 128 27.83 -29.42 -21.30
CA ILE A 128 26.86 -28.88 -20.33
C ILE A 128 25.60 -28.50 -21.13
N GLY A 129 24.45 -29.03 -20.73
CA GLY A 129 23.18 -28.69 -21.35
C GLY A 129 22.89 -27.18 -21.30
N PRO A 130 22.13 -26.65 -22.27
CA PRO A 130 21.81 -25.22 -22.32
C PRO A 130 21.07 -24.78 -21.04
N PRO A 131 21.20 -23.50 -20.62
CA PRO A 131 20.38 -22.95 -19.55
C PRO A 131 18.89 -23.18 -19.84
N GLY A 132 18.13 -23.58 -18.80
CA GLY A 132 16.68 -23.71 -18.91
C GLY A 132 16.01 -22.39 -19.28
N PRO A 133 14.81 -22.42 -19.89
CA PRO A 133 14.08 -21.20 -20.23
C PRO A 133 13.82 -20.34 -18.99
N LEU A 134 13.84 -19.02 -19.15
CA LEU A 134 13.43 -18.10 -18.10
C LEU A 134 12.02 -18.48 -17.62
N GLY A 135 11.83 -18.51 -16.30
CA GLY A 135 10.51 -18.75 -15.72
C GLY A 135 9.47 -17.75 -16.24
N PRO A 136 8.18 -18.13 -16.32
CA PRO A 136 7.15 -17.21 -16.78
C PRO A 136 7.14 -15.95 -15.89
N PRO A 137 6.85 -14.76 -16.45
CA PRO A 137 6.66 -13.55 -15.66
C PRO A 137 5.69 -13.79 -14.52
N GLY A 138 6.03 -13.30 -13.32
CA GLY A 138 5.13 -13.36 -12.17
C GLY A 138 3.78 -12.73 -12.52
N LYS A 139 2.69 -13.30 -12.01
CA LYS A 139 1.34 -12.77 -12.24
C LYS A 139 1.31 -11.30 -11.82
N THR A 140 0.85 -10.42 -12.69
CA THR A 140 0.60 -9.01 -12.35
C THR A 140 -0.29 -8.96 -11.11
N GLY A 141 0.18 -8.27 -10.07
CA GLY A 141 -0.59 -8.12 -8.84
C GLY A 141 -1.97 -7.54 -9.12
N GLU A 142 -2.99 -8.02 -8.40
CA GLU A 142 -4.34 -7.48 -8.53
C GLU A 142 -4.31 -5.96 -8.26
N ARG A 143 -5.03 -5.19 -9.09
CA ARG A 143 -5.20 -3.75 -8.89
C ARG A 143 -5.72 -3.52 -7.47
N GLY A 144 -4.99 -2.74 -6.68
CA GLY A 144 -5.39 -2.36 -5.33
C GLY A 144 -6.83 -1.81 -5.32
N LYS A 145 -7.61 -2.19 -4.30
CA LYS A 145 -8.96 -1.65 -4.13
C LYS A 145 -8.89 -0.13 -4.01
N ILE A 146 -9.84 0.57 -4.65
CA ILE A 146 -10.00 2.02 -4.48
C ILE A 146 -10.08 2.31 -2.98
N GLY A 147 -9.26 3.25 -2.50
CA GLY A 147 -9.25 3.65 -1.09
C GLY A 147 -10.63 4.15 -0.64
N PRO A 148 -10.97 4.03 0.64
CA PRO A 148 -12.23 4.57 1.15
C PRO A 148 -12.29 6.07 0.88
N GLN A 149 -13.45 6.55 0.42
CA GLN A 149 -13.70 7.98 0.28
C GLN A 149 -13.49 8.66 1.64
N GLY A 150 -12.71 9.75 1.66
CA GLY A 150 -12.46 10.50 2.89
C GLY A 150 -13.76 10.99 3.52
N PHE A 151 -13.81 11.05 4.85
CA PHE A 151 -14.96 11.58 5.57
C PHE A 151 -15.22 13.02 5.13
N LYS A 152 -16.49 13.33 4.85
CA LYS A 152 -16.92 14.70 4.60
C LYS A 152 -16.63 15.52 5.87
N GLY A 153 -15.89 16.62 5.73
CA GLY A 153 -15.59 17.51 6.85
C GLY A 153 -16.87 18.01 7.52
N GLU A 154 -16.80 18.23 8.82
CA GLU A 154 -17.91 18.79 9.59
C GLU A 154 -18.28 20.17 9.03
N LYS A 155 -19.57 20.45 8.96
CA LYS A 155 -20.06 21.76 8.54
C LYS A 155 -19.70 22.75 9.64
N GLY A 156 -18.90 23.77 9.32
CA GLY A 156 -18.59 24.84 10.27
C GLY A 156 -19.85 25.58 10.74
N ASP A 157 -19.81 26.06 11.98
CA ASP A 157 -20.92 26.82 12.56
C ASP A 157 -21.18 28.13 11.79
N PRO A 158 -22.43 28.61 11.75
CA PRO A 158 -22.75 29.91 11.15
C PRO A 158 -22.06 31.04 11.90
N LEU A 159 -21.42 31.95 11.16
CA LEU A 159 -20.88 33.21 11.71
C LEU A 159 -22.01 34.03 12.34
N LYS A 160 -21.88 34.40 13.62
CA LYS A 160 -22.79 35.31 14.30
C LYS A 160 -22.22 36.72 14.31
N TYR A 161 -23.09 37.72 14.33
CA TYR A 161 -22.68 39.13 14.43
C TYR A 161 -21.86 39.42 15.70
N THR A 162 -22.11 38.66 16.77
CA THR A 162 -21.35 38.71 18.03
C THR A 162 -19.91 38.24 17.90
N ASP A 163 -19.60 37.47 16.87
CA ASP A 163 -18.28 36.90 16.63
C ASP A 163 -17.37 37.87 15.84
N LEU A 164 -17.95 38.98 15.37
CA LEU A 164 -17.23 40.03 14.64
C LEU A 164 -16.50 40.97 15.61
N THR A 165 -15.27 41.31 15.26
CA THR A 165 -14.51 42.36 15.94
C THR A 165 -15.13 43.73 15.71
N GLU A 166 -14.87 44.67 16.61
CA GLU A 166 -15.33 46.05 16.46
C GLU A 166 -14.84 46.69 15.15
N ALA A 167 -13.62 46.35 14.72
CA ALA A 167 -13.09 46.81 13.42
C ALA A 167 -13.90 46.28 12.23
N GLN A 168 -14.32 45.01 12.27
CA GLN A 168 -15.17 44.41 11.21
C GLN A 168 -16.58 44.98 11.23
N LYS A 169 -17.13 45.27 12.42
CA LYS A 169 -18.42 45.95 12.56
C LYS A 169 -18.37 47.36 11.98
N GLN A 170 -17.26 48.08 12.22
CA GLN A 170 -17.01 49.40 11.64
C GLN A 170 -16.94 49.33 10.12
N GLU A 171 -16.22 48.35 9.56
CA GLU A 171 -16.10 48.16 8.11
C GLU A 171 -17.45 47.81 7.44
N LEU A 172 -18.27 46.98 8.10
CA LEU A 172 -19.65 46.71 7.67
C LEU A 172 -20.51 47.98 7.68
N ALA A 173 -20.40 48.80 8.73
CA ALA A 173 -21.11 50.07 8.80
C ALA A 173 -20.64 51.06 7.72
N THR A 174 -19.37 51.01 7.33
CA THR A 174 -18.81 51.81 6.23
C THR A 174 -19.19 51.26 4.84
N LYS A 175 -19.32 49.94 4.67
CA LYS A 175 -19.83 49.34 3.41
C LYS A 175 -21.33 49.56 3.24
N VAL A 176 -22.07 49.64 4.34
CA VAL A 176 -23.50 50.00 4.37
C VAL A 176 -23.67 51.54 4.47
N ALA A 177 -22.62 52.33 4.21
CA ALA A 177 -22.63 53.78 4.40
C ALA A 177 -23.77 54.47 3.65
N LYS A 178 -24.81 54.77 4.44
CA LYS A 178 -25.68 55.94 4.57
C LYS A 178 -26.03 56.83 3.35
N ASP A 179 -25.19 57.00 2.34
CA ASP A 179 -25.44 58.00 1.29
C ASP A 179 -26.22 57.47 0.07
N GLU A 180 -26.39 56.15 -0.08
CA GLU A 180 -27.26 55.58 -1.13
C GLU A 180 -28.60 55.07 -0.60
N LEU A 181 -28.61 54.41 0.56
CA LEU A 181 -29.84 53.79 1.08
C LEU A 181 -30.73 54.71 1.93
N LEU A 182 -30.20 55.80 2.51
CA LEU A 182 -31.03 56.75 3.27
C LEU A 182 -31.57 57.92 2.43
N LYS A 183 -31.24 58.01 1.14
CA LYS A 183 -31.81 59.05 0.26
C LYS A 183 -33.33 58.98 0.15
N ASP A 184 -33.88 57.78 0.27
CA ASP A 184 -35.33 57.52 0.17
C ASP A 184 -36.04 57.56 1.54
N TYR A 185 -35.31 57.75 2.64
CA TYR A 185 -35.90 57.79 3.98
C TYR A 185 -35.90 59.23 4.53
N ALA A 186 -37.08 59.66 4.99
CA ALA A 186 -37.25 60.96 5.62
C ALA A 186 -36.35 61.08 6.87
N THR A 187 -35.55 62.14 6.92
CA THR A 187 -34.77 62.44 8.11
C THR A 187 -35.68 62.93 9.22
N LYS A 188 -35.20 62.89 10.47
CA LYS A 188 -35.93 63.45 11.61
C LYS A 188 -36.33 64.92 11.39
N LYS A 189 -35.47 65.68 10.69
CA LYS A 189 -35.71 67.08 10.33
C LYS A 189 -36.81 67.24 9.27
N ASP A 190 -36.90 66.30 8.33
CA ASP A 190 -37.97 66.28 7.33
C ASP A 190 -39.32 65.96 7.98
N LEU A 191 -39.33 64.99 8.92
CA LEU A 191 -40.53 64.62 9.69
C LEU A 191 -41.03 65.77 10.59
N GLU A 192 -40.13 66.58 11.15
CA GLU A 192 -40.49 67.75 11.98
C GLU A 192 -41.20 68.86 11.19
N SER A 193 -41.09 68.87 9.86
CA SER A 193 -41.72 69.88 9.00
C SER A 193 -43.12 69.50 8.50
N ILE A 194 -43.60 68.29 8.81
CA ILE A 194 -44.90 67.81 8.35
C ILE A 194 -46.01 68.42 9.22
N ASP A 195 -46.78 69.35 8.65
CA ASP A 195 -47.96 69.93 9.27
C ASP A 195 -49.16 68.97 9.22
N VAL A 196 -49.38 68.24 10.31
CA VAL A 196 -50.53 67.35 10.49
C VAL A 196 -51.75 68.04 11.13
N THR A 197 -51.68 69.35 11.37
CA THR A 197 -52.70 70.07 12.16
C THR A 197 -54.05 70.12 11.44
N SER A 198 -54.04 70.14 10.10
CA SER A 198 -55.27 70.07 9.28
C SER A 198 -55.99 68.72 9.40
N GLN A 199 -55.23 67.63 9.57
CA GLN A 199 -55.76 66.26 9.68
C GLN A 199 -56.41 66.00 11.05
N LEU A 200 -56.04 66.81 12.05
CA LEU A 200 -56.57 66.73 13.42
C LEU A 200 -57.81 67.62 13.63
N SER A 201 -58.24 68.38 12.62
CA SER A 201 -59.33 69.36 12.73
C SER A 201 -60.73 68.79 13.06
N GLY A 202 -60.95 67.49 12.86
CA GLY A 202 -62.18 66.78 13.21
C GLY A 202 -62.15 66.06 14.57
N TYR A 203 -61.01 66.08 15.26
CA TYR A 203 -60.85 65.44 16.57
C TYR A 203 -61.02 66.48 17.68
N ALA A 204 -61.82 66.13 18.69
CA ALA A 204 -61.98 66.97 19.87
C ALA A 204 -60.62 67.17 20.56
N LYS A 205 -60.33 68.40 20.98
CA LYS A 205 -59.09 68.67 21.70
C LYS A 205 -59.14 67.96 23.06
N LYS A 206 -57.97 67.55 23.57
CA LYS A 206 -57.88 66.81 24.84
C LYS A 206 -58.52 67.58 26.00
N GLU A 207 -58.55 68.90 25.91
CA GLU A 207 -59.15 69.82 26.89
C GLU A 207 -60.68 69.95 26.75
N GLU A 208 -61.27 69.57 25.61
CA GLU A 208 -62.71 69.64 25.34
C GLU A 208 -63.47 68.39 25.82
N VAL A 209 -62.75 67.29 26.10
CA VAL A 209 -63.32 66.03 26.61
C VAL A 209 -63.39 66.08 28.15
N GLY A 210 -64.17 67.02 28.69
CA GLY A 210 -64.45 67.12 30.12
C GLY A 210 -65.55 66.13 30.56
N VAL A 211 -65.18 65.08 31.31
CA VAL A 211 -66.15 64.11 31.86
C VAL A 211 -67.03 64.78 32.92
N LYS A 212 -68.35 64.86 32.66
CA LYS A 212 -69.37 65.25 33.65
C LYS A 212 -69.58 64.10 34.64
N VAL A 213 -69.06 64.22 35.86
CA VAL A 213 -69.38 63.29 36.95
C VAL A 213 -70.73 63.71 37.58
N VAL A 214 -71.75 62.88 37.37
CA VAL A 214 -73.07 63.03 38.01
C VAL A 214 -73.07 62.23 39.31
N TRP A 215 -73.30 62.91 40.43
CA TRP A 215 -73.47 62.25 41.73
C TRP A 215 -74.91 61.77 41.89
N ILE A 216 -75.14 60.46 41.91
CA ILE A 216 -76.38 59.89 42.44
C ILE A 216 -76.13 59.56 43.91
N THR A 217 -76.85 60.23 44.81
CA THR A 217 -76.82 59.92 46.24
C THR A 217 -78.10 59.20 46.66
N LYS A 218 -77.92 58.41 47.75
CA LYS A 218 -78.92 57.72 48.61
C LYS A 218 -79.45 56.39 48.06
N ALA A 219 -79.49 55.30 48.83
CA ALA A 219 -79.23 55.11 50.26
C ALA A 219 -78.92 53.63 50.55
N GLU A 220 -78.11 53.41 51.58
CA GLU A 220 -78.02 52.20 52.40
C GLU A 220 -77.48 50.90 51.76
N HIS A 221 -76.15 50.73 51.75
CA HIS A 221 -75.46 50.05 52.86
C HIS A 221 -73.94 49.94 52.64
N ARG A 222 -73.22 50.38 53.68
CA ARG A 222 -71.94 49.89 54.22
C ARG A 222 -70.64 49.95 53.39
N LYS A 223 -69.85 50.94 53.82
CA LYS A 223 -68.41 50.88 54.18
C LYS A 223 -67.36 50.74 53.07
N LEU A 224 -66.88 51.92 52.69
CA LEU A 224 -65.48 52.31 52.45
C LEU A 224 -64.44 51.39 53.13
N VAL A 225 -63.47 50.91 52.35
CA VAL A 225 -62.15 50.54 52.86
C VAL A 225 -61.07 51.17 51.97
N SER A 226 -60.41 52.15 52.58
CA SER A 226 -59.09 52.74 52.32
C SER A 226 -58.80 53.47 51.00
N SER A 227 -58.36 54.71 51.25
CA SER A 227 -57.79 55.72 50.38
C SER A 227 -56.44 55.32 49.77
N GLY A 228 -56.31 55.56 48.46
CA GLY A 228 -55.02 55.65 47.77
C GLY A 228 -55.21 56.46 46.48
N THR A 229 -54.25 57.34 46.19
CA THR A 229 -54.17 58.08 44.93
C THR A 229 -54.03 57.06 43.79
N VAL A 230 -55.02 56.98 42.90
CA VAL A 230 -55.03 56.01 41.79
C VAL A 230 -54.59 56.73 40.52
N GLU A 231 -53.52 56.24 39.88
CA GLU A 231 -53.13 56.71 38.54
C GLU A 231 -54.20 56.36 37.50
N PRO A 232 -54.39 57.19 36.45
CA PRO A 232 -55.63 57.24 35.67
C PRO A 232 -55.95 56.02 34.80
N GLU A 233 -55.09 54.99 34.75
CA GLU A 233 -55.14 53.96 33.71
C GLU A 233 -55.28 52.52 34.22
N THR A 234 -55.60 52.31 35.49
CA THR A 234 -55.86 50.95 36.00
C THR A 234 -57.34 50.76 36.37
N LEU A 235 -58.05 49.97 35.57
CA LEU A 235 -59.41 49.53 35.87
C LEU A 235 -59.36 48.36 36.88
N TYR A 236 -59.79 48.58 38.12
CA TYR A 236 -59.96 47.50 39.10
C TYR A 236 -61.37 46.93 39.01
N LEU A 237 -61.48 45.66 38.61
CA LEU A 237 -62.69 44.87 38.78
C LEU A 237 -62.73 44.31 40.20
N VAL A 238 -63.54 44.91 41.07
CA VAL A 238 -63.90 44.34 42.38
C VAL A 238 -65.23 43.60 42.20
N THR A 239 -65.20 42.27 42.22
CA THR A 239 -66.41 41.45 42.35
C THR A 239 -66.72 41.28 43.84
N GLU A 240 -67.89 41.67 44.31
CA GLU A 240 -68.30 41.43 45.70
C GLU A 240 -68.74 39.98 45.94
N ARG A 241 -67.94 39.32 46.78
CA ARG A 241 -68.06 38.04 47.52
C ARG A 241 -68.20 36.73 46.76
#